data_AF-H6RSS4-F1
#
_entry.id   AF-H6RSS4-F1
#
_cell.length_a   1.000
_cell.length_b   1.000
_cell.length_c   1.000
_cell.angle_alpha   90.00
_cell.angle_beta   90.00
_cell.angle_gamma   90.00
#
_symmetry.space_group_name_H-M   'P 1'
#
loop_
_entity.id
_entity.type
_entity.pdbx_description
1 polymer ?
#
loop_
_entity_poly.entity_id
_entity_poly.type
_entity_poly.pdbx_seq_one_letter_code
_entity_poly.pdbx_strand_id
1 'polypeptide(L)'
;MQAAYQRAGVALPASQGELFARVAPVAPADVLPGDLVFLGSQEARLGHVGLALDPRTMLAADARAGAVVVRSLPGDQVLAVGRPPLGLRAPVPVPAPAAGALRTECGTTVYPPSYDGARSWGGYPNGLIPPSAMCSLGSAGHVLRCDAAAAYRAMSAAYAAALGAPICITDSYRTYAGQVRLYGQKPALAAVPGTSNHGWGLAVDLCGGIQAFGTPQYAWMVANAGSDSCTPRGLIPAPAARSPGTGSTRAAESGPGAGGRGGIVGASS
;
A
#
# COMPACT_ATOMS: atom_id res chain seq x y z
N MET A 1 -11.95 -19.23 -14.07
CA MET A 1 -10.86 -20.24 -13.97
C MET A 1 -11.38 -21.58 -13.47
N GLN A 2 -11.94 -21.69 -12.24
CA GLN A 2 -12.45 -22.96 -11.69
C GLN A 2 -13.43 -23.73 -12.60
N ALA A 3 -14.39 -23.04 -13.22
CA ALA A 3 -15.36 -23.69 -14.12
C ALA A 3 -14.71 -24.35 -15.36
N ALA A 4 -13.55 -23.86 -15.82
CA ALA A 4 -12.84 -24.45 -16.96
C ALA A 4 -12.10 -25.74 -16.58
N TYR A 5 -11.47 -25.76 -15.39
CA TYR A 5 -10.78 -26.94 -14.87
C TYR A 5 -11.76 -28.04 -14.43
N GLN A 6 -12.91 -27.67 -13.84
CA GLN A 6 -13.93 -28.65 -13.50
C GLN A 6 -14.53 -29.35 -14.73
N ARG A 7 -14.69 -28.64 -15.85
CA ARG A 7 -15.08 -29.25 -17.13
C ARG A 7 -14.04 -30.24 -17.68
N ALA A 8 -12.78 -30.09 -17.28
CA ALA A 8 -11.69 -31.02 -17.58
C ALA A 8 -11.54 -32.12 -16.51
N GLY A 9 -12.47 -32.23 -15.55
CA GLY A 9 -12.42 -33.22 -14.46
C GLY A 9 -11.38 -32.89 -13.38
N VAL A 10 -10.76 -31.70 -13.43
CA VAL A 10 -9.73 -31.28 -12.47
C VAL A 10 -10.39 -30.42 -11.38
N ALA A 11 -10.54 -30.99 -10.19
CA ALA A 11 -11.01 -30.26 -9.02
C ALA A 11 -9.88 -29.38 -8.47
N LEU A 12 -9.97 -28.07 -8.70
CA LEU A 12 -9.06 -27.12 -8.07
C LEU A 12 -9.58 -26.77 -6.66
N PRO A 13 -8.71 -26.76 -5.63
CA PRO A 13 -9.10 -26.31 -4.29
C PRO A 13 -9.62 -24.87 -4.33
N ALA A 14 -10.62 -24.58 -3.49
CA ALA A 14 -11.30 -23.29 -3.44
C ALA A 14 -10.55 -22.26 -2.58
N SER A 15 -9.58 -22.70 -1.79
CA SER A 15 -8.75 -21.83 -0.96
C SER A 15 -7.31 -22.32 -0.85
N GLN A 16 -6.41 -21.41 -0.46
CA GLN A 16 -5.04 -21.74 -0.06
C GLN A 16 -5.01 -22.80 1.06
N GLY A 17 -5.94 -22.73 2.02
CA GLY A 17 -6.02 -23.67 3.13
C GLY A 17 -6.36 -25.09 2.66
N GLU A 18 -7.29 -25.23 1.71
CA GLU A 18 -7.61 -26.53 1.11
C GLU A 18 -6.45 -27.09 0.30
N LEU A 19 -5.71 -26.23 -0.40
CA LEU A 19 -4.51 -26.63 -1.14
C LEU A 19 -3.43 -27.15 -0.18
N PHE A 20 -3.11 -26.39 0.88
CA PHE A 20 -2.17 -26.79 1.93
C PHE A 20 -2.54 -28.13 2.58
N ALA A 21 -3.83 -28.30 2.89
CA ALA A 21 -4.32 -29.49 3.58
C ALA A 21 -4.09 -30.77 2.76
N ARG A 22 -4.08 -30.67 1.43
CA ARG A 22 -4.13 -31.85 0.53
C ARG A 22 -2.86 -32.09 -0.27
N VAL A 23 -1.96 -31.12 -0.45
CA VAL A 23 -0.71 -31.37 -1.19
C VAL A 23 0.25 -32.27 -0.41
N ALA A 24 0.97 -33.14 -1.12
CA ALA A 24 1.97 -34.01 -0.53
C ALA A 24 3.15 -33.16 0.00
N PRO A 25 3.55 -33.30 1.29
CA PRO A 25 4.62 -32.51 1.86
C PRO A 25 5.99 -32.89 1.28
N VAL A 26 6.86 -31.90 1.12
CA VAL A 26 8.24 -32.06 0.63
C VAL A 26 9.20 -31.58 1.71
N ALA A 27 10.26 -32.34 1.98
CA ALA A 27 11.31 -31.89 2.89
C ALA A 27 12.14 -30.77 2.23
N PRO A 28 12.66 -29.79 3.00
CA PRO A 28 13.44 -28.68 2.43
C PRO A 28 14.61 -29.10 1.53
N ALA A 29 15.23 -30.25 1.82
CA ALA A 29 16.32 -30.81 1.02
C ALA A 29 15.87 -31.36 -0.34
N ASP A 30 14.59 -31.68 -0.50
CA ASP A 30 14.03 -32.36 -1.67
C ASP A 30 13.20 -31.42 -2.57
N VAL A 31 13.26 -30.11 -2.31
CA VAL A 31 12.51 -29.09 -3.05
C VAL A 31 12.96 -29.08 -4.51
N LEU A 32 11.99 -29.15 -5.41
CA LEU A 32 12.20 -29.10 -6.86
C LEU A 32 11.46 -27.89 -7.48
N PRO A 33 11.91 -27.44 -8.66
CA PRO A 33 11.17 -26.43 -9.42
C PRO A 33 9.71 -26.86 -9.65
N GLY A 34 8.77 -25.95 -9.38
CA GLY A 34 7.33 -26.20 -9.50
C GLY A 34 6.64 -26.68 -8.22
N ASP A 35 7.38 -26.96 -7.15
CA ASP A 35 6.78 -27.20 -5.84
C ASP A 35 6.10 -25.92 -5.30
N LEU A 36 4.97 -26.10 -4.62
CA LEU A 36 4.24 -24.99 -4.00
C LEU A 36 4.87 -24.66 -2.65
N VAL A 37 5.22 -23.40 -2.46
CA VAL A 37 5.78 -22.88 -1.21
C VAL A 37 4.71 -22.07 -0.49
N PHE A 38 4.32 -22.52 0.70
CA PHE A 38 3.34 -21.85 1.54
C PHE A 38 4.08 -20.96 2.53
N LEU A 39 3.85 -19.65 2.44
CA LEU A 39 4.40 -18.68 3.35
C LEU A 39 3.37 -18.22 4.39
N GLY A 40 3.86 -17.88 5.58
CA GLY A 40 3.07 -17.37 6.68
C GLY A 40 3.87 -17.30 7.98
N SER A 41 3.18 -17.08 9.09
CA SER A 41 3.77 -17.16 10.43
C SER A 41 2.79 -17.78 11.41
N GLN A 42 3.24 -18.10 12.63
CA GLN A 42 2.33 -18.57 13.67
C GLN A 42 1.31 -17.51 14.07
N GLU A 43 1.67 -16.24 13.94
CA GLU A 43 0.80 -15.10 14.17
C GLU A 43 -0.16 -14.92 12.99
N ALA A 44 0.30 -14.92 11.75
CA ALA A 44 -0.52 -14.49 10.61
C ALA A 44 -1.20 -15.63 9.82
N ARG A 45 -0.97 -16.91 10.22
CA ARG A 45 -1.33 -18.14 9.47
C ARG A 45 -0.72 -18.17 8.07
N LEU A 46 -1.25 -19.06 7.22
CA LEU A 46 -1.05 -19.08 5.77
C LEU A 46 -1.42 -17.71 5.17
N GLY A 47 -0.40 -17.02 4.66
CA GLY A 47 -0.55 -15.69 4.09
C GLY A 47 -0.34 -15.65 2.58
N HIS A 48 0.53 -16.50 2.05
CA HIS A 48 0.90 -16.48 0.64
C HIS A 48 1.27 -17.87 0.10
N VAL A 49 1.12 -18.07 -1.21
CA VAL A 49 1.60 -19.27 -1.91
C VAL A 49 2.39 -18.81 -3.13
N GLY A 50 3.59 -19.35 -3.30
CA GLY A 50 4.33 -19.19 -4.55
C GLY A 50 4.87 -20.52 -5.08
N LEU A 51 5.69 -20.43 -6.11
CA LEU A 51 6.23 -21.56 -6.85
C LEU A 51 7.76 -21.59 -6.69
N ALA A 52 8.30 -22.68 -6.16
CA ALA A 52 9.74 -22.88 -6.09
C ALA A 52 10.34 -22.88 -7.49
N LEU A 53 11.45 -22.16 -7.67
CA LEU A 53 12.27 -22.24 -8.88
C LEU A 53 13.53 -23.06 -8.63
N ASP A 54 13.99 -23.08 -7.38
CA ASP A 54 15.08 -23.89 -6.86
C ASP A 54 14.93 -23.98 -5.32
N PRO A 55 15.83 -24.71 -4.59
CA PRO A 55 15.74 -24.82 -3.13
C PRO A 55 15.91 -23.52 -2.33
N ARG A 56 16.21 -22.39 -2.99
CA ARG A 56 16.48 -21.08 -2.37
C ARG A 56 15.62 -19.96 -2.93
N THR A 57 14.96 -20.13 -4.07
CA THR A 57 14.18 -19.06 -4.70
C THR A 57 12.77 -19.51 -5.11
N MET A 58 11.86 -18.53 -5.15
CA MET A 58 10.48 -18.74 -5.58
C MET A 58 9.98 -17.59 -6.45
N LEU A 59 9.04 -17.91 -7.33
CA LEU A 59 8.16 -16.95 -7.99
C LEU A 59 6.97 -16.65 -7.05
N ALA A 60 6.74 -15.38 -6.77
CA ALA A 60 5.73 -14.93 -5.81
C ALA A 60 5.02 -13.66 -6.32
N ALA A 61 3.72 -13.54 -6.05
CA ALA A 61 3.02 -12.26 -6.20
C ALA A 61 3.33 -11.40 -4.98
N ASP A 62 4.23 -10.43 -5.15
CA ASP A 62 4.73 -9.62 -4.04
C ASP A 62 3.93 -8.32 -3.95
N ALA A 63 3.13 -8.19 -2.89
CA ALA A 63 2.33 -6.99 -2.63
C ALA A 63 3.16 -5.72 -2.41
N ARG A 64 4.41 -5.83 -1.95
CA ARG A 64 5.33 -4.67 -1.78
C ARG A 64 5.81 -4.17 -3.12
N ALA A 65 6.04 -5.08 -4.06
CA ALA A 65 6.47 -4.75 -5.42
C ALA A 65 5.28 -4.44 -6.36
N GLY A 66 4.06 -4.88 -6.00
CA GLY A 66 2.89 -4.79 -6.87
C GLY A 66 3.02 -5.63 -8.14
N ALA A 67 3.86 -6.67 -8.10
CA ALA A 67 4.25 -7.45 -9.27
C ALA A 67 4.53 -8.91 -8.91
N VAL A 68 4.61 -9.76 -9.93
CA VAL A 68 5.15 -11.12 -9.79
C VAL A 68 6.67 -11.03 -9.89
N VAL A 69 7.37 -11.50 -8.85
CA VAL A 69 8.83 -11.39 -8.75
C VAL A 69 9.45 -12.73 -8.39
N VAL A 70 10.73 -12.89 -8.74
CA VAL A 70 11.58 -13.95 -8.17
C VAL A 70 12.23 -13.40 -6.91
N ARG A 71 12.08 -14.11 -5.79
CA ARG A 71 12.68 -13.75 -4.51
C ARG A 71 13.28 -14.96 -3.81
N SER A 72 14.22 -14.70 -2.91
CA SER A 72 14.73 -15.72 -2.01
C SER A 72 13.62 -16.25 -1.10
N LEU A 73 13.68 -17.54 -0.77
CA LEU A 73 12.80 -18.19 0.19
C LEU A 73 13.06 -17.60 1.59
N PRO A 74 12.08 -16.94 2.21
CA PRO A 74 12.23 -16.41 3.56
C PRO A 74 12.12 -17.56 4.57
N GLY A 75 13.25 -18.13 5.00
CA GLY A 75 13.26 -19.36 5.80
C GLY A 75 12.43 -19.30 7.09
N ASP A 76 12.30 -18.12 7.69
CA ASP A 76 11.47 -17.83 8.87
C ASP A 76 9.95 -17.81 8.59
N GLN A 77 9.57 -17.67 7.32
CA GLN A 77 8.17 -17.55 6.89
C GLN A 77 7.69 -18.76 6.07
N VAL A 78 8.55 -19.72 5.72
CA VAL A 78 8.11 -20.94 5.02
C VAL A 78 7.42 -21.88 6.01
N LEU A 79 6.11 -22.05 5.85
CA LEU A 79 5.31 -22.95 6.68
C LEU A 79 5.29 -24.38 6.15
N ALA A 80 5.29 -24.56 4.83
CA ALA A 80 5.38 -25.86 4.18
C ALA A 80 5.79 -25.74 2.71
N VAL A 81 6.30 -26.85 2.16
CA VAL A 81 6.43 -27.06 0.72
C VAL A 81 5.60 -28.27 0.33
N GLY A 82 4.84 -28.16 -0.76
CA GLY A 82 3.97 -29.21 -1.25
C GLY A 82 4.19 -29.50 -2.73
N ARG A 83 4.17 -30.78 -3.11
CA ARG A 83 4.32 -31.22 -4.50
C ARG A 83 2.99 -31.65 -5.08
N PRO A 84 2.37 -30.87 -5.99
CA PRO A 84 1.12 -31.23 -6.64
C PRO A 84 1.12 -32.58 -7.40
N PRO A 85 2.18 -32.97 -8.14
CA PRO A 85 2.13 -34.20 -8.94
C PRO A 85 2.22 -35.51 -8.13
N LEU A 86 2.51 -35.48 -6.81
CA LEU A 86 2.60 -36.69 -5.99
C LEU A 86 1.25 -37.20 -5.45
N GLY A 87 0.14 -36.70 -6.02
CA GLY A 87 -1.21 -37.03 -5.56
C GLY A 87 -1.62 -36.25 -4.30
N LEU A 88 -2.92 -36.22 -4.03
CA LEU A 88 -3.46 -35.53 -2.86
C LEU A 88 -3.47 -36.46 -1.65
N ARG A 89 -3.01 -35.96 -0.50
CA ARG A 89 -3.14 -36.64 0.80
C ARG A 89 -4.50 -36.40 1.43
N ALA A 90 -4.79 -37.20 2.47
CA ALA A 90 -5.88 -36.90 3.39
C ALA A 90 -5.70 -35.48 3.98
N PRO A 91 -6.77 -34.68 4.09
CA PRO A 91 -6.67 -33.31 4.58
C PRO A 91 -6.07 -33.26 5.98
N VAL A 92 -5.05 -32.43 6.17
CA VAL A 92 -4.55 -32.09 7.50
C VAL A 92 -5.01 -30.70 7.92
N PRO A 93 -5.19 -30.44 9.23
CA PRO A 93 -5.51 -29.12 9.72
C PRO A 93 -4.47 -28.08 9.30
N VAL A 94 -4.95 -26.92 8.84
CA VAL A 94 -4.11 -25.74 8.64
C VAL A 94 -3.77 -25.15 10.02
N PRO A 95 -2.51 -24.72 10.26
CA PRO A 95 -2.15 -24.05 11.50
C PRO A 95 -3.11 -22.90 11.86
N ALA A 96 -3.59 -22.92 13.10
CA ALA A 96 -4.38 -21.83 13.66
C ALA A 96 -3.47 -20.63 14.00
N PRO A 97 -4.00 -19.39 14.06
CA PRO A 97 -3.23 -18.22 14.45
C PRO A 97 -3.03 -18.27 15.97
N ALA A 98 -1.91 -17.75 16.45
CA ALA A 98 -1.78 -17.39 17.85
C ALA A 98 -2.81 -16.31 18.26
N ALA A 99 -3.16 -16.22 19.55
CA ALA A 99 -3.98 -15.12 20.05
C ALA A 99 -3.26 -13.77 19.80
N GLY A 100 -3.96 -12.77 19.25
CA GLY A 100 -3.35 -11.47 18.87
C GLY A 100 -2.74 -11.43 17.46
N ALA A 101 -2.89 -12.51 16.70
CA ALA A 101 -2.60 -12.62 15.28
C ALA A 101 -3.05 -11.44 14.42
N LEU A 102 -2.13 -10.92 13.61
CA LEU A 102 -2.42 -9.89 12.63
C LEU A 102 -3.09 -10.48 11.38
N ARG A 103 -4.04 -9.73 10.80
CA ARG A 103 -4.74 -10.16 9.57
C ARG A 103 -3.78 -10.11 8.38
N THR A 104 -3.90 -11.00 7.40
CA THR A 104 -3.09 -10.96 6.17
C THR A 104 -3.95 -10.54 4.98
N GLU A 105 -3.53 -9.53 4.21
CA GLU A 105 -4.18 -9.08 2.98
C GLU A 105 -3.16 -9.11 1.83
N CYS A 106 -3.55 -9.65 0.68
CA CYS A 106 -2.71 -9.75 -0.52
C CYS A 106 -1.32 -10.40 -0.29
N GLY A 107 -1.17 -11.30 0.69
CA GLY A 107 0.13 -11.91 0.98
C GLY A 107 1.05 -11.08 1.88
N THR A 108 0.54 -10.02 2.51
CA THR A 108 1.26 -9.28 3.54
C THR A 108 0.46 -9.17 4.84
N THR A 109 1.15 -9.31 5.97
CA THR A 109 0.57 -9.03 7.27
C THR A 109 0.13 -7.58 7.34
N VAL A 110 -1.13 -7.38 7.70
CA VAL A 110 -1.73 -6.07 7.93
C VAL A 110 -1.71 -5.80 9.42
N TYR A 111 -0.87 -4.84 9.77
CA TYR A 111 -0.82 -4.31 11.11
C TYR A 111 -2.10 -3.49 11.35
N PRO A 112 -2.79 -3.64 12.50
CA PRO A 112 -3.74 -2.64 12.92
C PRO A 112 -3.01 -1.29 12.97
N PRO A 113 -3.71 -0.17 12.76
CA PRO A 113 -3.13 1.13 13.07
C PRO A 113 -2.63 1.11 14.51
N SER A 114 -1.32 0.98 14.70
CA SER A 114 -0.67 0.98 16.00
C SER A 114 -0.47 2.43 16.41
N TYR A 115 -1.56 3.04 16.86
CA TYR A 115 -1.51 4.24 17.67
C TYR A 115 -1.91 3.85 19.09
N ASP A 116 -0.93 3.42 19.88
CA ASP A 116 -1.08 3.10 21.31
C ASP A 116 -0.79 4.34 22.19
N GLY A 117 -0.63 5.52 21.58
CA GLY A 117 -0.22 6.74 22.26
C GLY A 117 1.26 6.78 22.65
N ALA A 118 2.02 5.69 22.48
CA ALA A 118 3.46 5.67 22.63
C ALA A 118 4.11 6.04 21.29
N ARG A 119 4.82 7.17 21.27
CA ARG A 119 5.54 7.70 20.12
C ARG A 119 6.78 6.84 19.80
N SER A 120 6.61 5.61 19.34
CA SER A 120 7.71 4.84 18.76
C SER A 120 7.22 3.89 17.67
N TRP A 121 7.73 4.06 16.46
CA TRP A 121 7.51 3.12 15.36
C TRP A 121 8.72 2.19 15.23
N GLY A 122 8.50 0.88 15.29
CA GLY A 122 9.60 -0.10 15.24
C GLY A 122 10.61 0.04 16.38
N GLY A 123 10.21 0.63 17.50
CA GLY A 123 11.10 0.96 18.63
C GLY A 123 11.91 2.25 18.46
N TYR A 124 11.75 2.98 17.35
CA TYR A 124 12.47 4.22 17.08
C TYR A 124 11.65 5.45 17.50
N PRO A 125 12.27 6.46 18.15
CA PRO A 125 11.65 7.76 18.38
C PRO A 125 11.43 8.56 17.09
N ASN A 126 10.58 9.57 17.17
CA ASN A 126 10.28 10.48 16.06
C ASN A 126 11.55 11.15 15.51
N GLY A 127 11.80 10.97 14.21
CA GLY A 127 12.96 11.53 13.52
C GLY A 127 14.27 10.76 13.77
N LEU A 128 14.23 9.62 14.46
CA LEU A 128 15.39 8.75 14.75
C LEU A 128 15.25 7.35 14.13
N ILE A 129 14.43 7.22 13.08
CA ILE A 129 14.30 5.99 12.30
C ILE A 129 15.53 5.84 11.38
N PRO A 130 16.25 4.71 11.40
CA PRO A 130 17.42 4.50 10.57
C PRO A 130 17.04 4.31 9.09
N PRO A 131 17.89 4.72 8.13
CA PRO A 131 17.63 4.52 6.70
C PRO A 131 17.35 3.07 6.29
N SER A 132 17.93 2.10 7.00
CA SER A 132 17.69 0.67 6.78
C SER A 132 16.25 0.22 7.07
N ALA A 133 15.50 0.99 7.86
CA ALA A 133 14.09 0.76 8.14
C ALA A 133 13.16 1.57 7.21
N MET A 134 13.71 2.26 6.21
CA MET A 134 12.98 3.17 5.35
C MET A 134 13.05 2.72 3.89
N CYS A 135 12.03 3.07 3.13
CA CYS A 135 11.94 2.75 1.72
C CYS A 135 11.98 4.02 0.87
N SER A 136 12.81 3.99 -0.19
CA SER A 136 12.88 5.08 -1.19
C SER A 136 11.55 5.28 -1.90
N LEU A 137 11.24 6.49 -2.33
CA LEU A 137 10.10 6.78 -3.20
C LEU A 137 10.45 6.74 -4.69
N GLY A 138 11.73 6.54 -5.04
CA GLY A 138 12.20 6.64 -6.42
C GLY A 138 12.32 8.07 -6.95
N SER A 139 12.20 9.08 -6.08
CA SER A 139 12.34 10.50 -6.42
C SER A 139 13.29 11.20 -5.46
N ALA A 140 14.32 11.86 -5.99
CA ALA A 140 15.19 12.83 -5.30
C ALA A 140 15.70 12.44 -3.89
N GLY A 141 15.90 11.14 -3.62
CA GLY A 141 16.34 10.65 -2.31
C GLY A 141 15.26 10.66 -1.21
N HIS A 142 14.00 10.95 -1.55
CA HIS A 142 12.90 10.87 -0.61
C HIS A 142 12.68 9.43 -0.14
N VAL A 143 12.50 9.30 1.17
CA VAL A 143 12.15 8.04 1.83
C VAL A 143 10.93 8.22 2.73
N LEU A 144 10.19 7.15 2.93
CA LEU A 144 9.10 7.01 3.91
C LEU A 144 9.23 5.67 4.64
N ARG A 145 8.40 5.45 5.67
CA ARG A 145 8.14 4.08 6.15
C ARG A 145 7.69 3.22 4.98
N CYS A 146 8.04 1.94 4.99
CA CYS A 146 7.82 1.11 3.81
C CYS A 146 6.34 0.91 3.45
N ASP A 147 5.44 0.92 4.43
CA ASP A 147 3.98 0.94 4.19
C ASP A 147 3.54 2.24 3.50
N ALA A 148 3.93 3.40 4.04
CA ALA A 148 3.64 4.71 3.47
C ALA A 148 4.30 4.91 2.10
N ALA A 149 5.51 4.38 1.88
CA ALA A 149 6.21 4.43 0.59
C ALA A 149 5.45 3.65 -0.49
N ALA A 150 4.91 2.48 -0.15
CA ALA A 150 4.10 1.70 -1.07
C ALA A 150 2.79 2.43 -1.43
N ALA A 151 2.10 2.96 -0.42
CA ALA A 151 0.88 3.76 -0.61
C ALA A 151 1.15 5.00 -1.48
N TYR A 152 2.23 5.74 -1.20
CA TYR A 152 2.65 6.90 -2.00
C TYR A 152 2.90 6.54 -3.46
N ARG A 153 3.64 5.46 -3.73
CA ARG A 153 3.94 5.03 -5.11
C ARG A 153 2.67 4.64 -5.87
N ALA A 154 1.76 3.91 -5.23
CA ALA A 154 0.47 3.55 -5.82
C ALA A 154 -0.37 4.80 -6.14
N MET A 155 -0.46 5.74 -5.20
CA MET A 155 -1.17 7.00 -5.39
C MET A 155 -0.52 7.86 -6.49
N SER A 156 0.81 7.90 -6.54
CA SER A 156 1.57 8.64 -7.57
C SER A 156 1.35 8.07 -8.97
N ALA A 157 1.27 6.74 -9.10
CA ALA A 157 0.93 6.09 -10.35
C ALA A 157 -0.51 6.39 -10.79
N ALA A 158 -1.48 6.35 -9.87
CA ALA A 158 -2.87 6.71 -10.15
C ALA A 158 -3.01 8.19 -10.54
N TYR A 159 -2.27 9.08 -9.86
CA TYR A 159 -2.21 10.50 -10.15
C TYR A 159 -1.62 10.75 -11.54
N ALA A 160 -0.54 10.05 -11.90
CA ALA A 160 0.07 10.14 -13.23
C ALA A 160 -0.89 9.68 -14.34
N ALA A 161 -1.65 8.60 -14.10
CA ALA A 161 -2.65 8.13 -15.05
C ALA A 161 -3.79 9.14 -15.27
N ALA A 162 -4.16 9.89 -14.23
CA ALA A 162 -5.25 10.86 -14.31
C ALA A 162 -4.82 12.25 -14.82
N LEU A 163 -3.61 12.70 -14.47
CA LEU A 163 -3.16 14.09 -14.64
C LEU A 163 -1.87 14.24 -15.44
N GLY A 164 -1.31 13.14 -15.94
CA GLY A 164 -0.23 13.14 -16.93
C GLY A 164 1.19 13.27 -16.38
N ALA A 165 1.37 13.39 -15.07
CA ALA A 165 2.68 13.43 -14.43
C ALA A 165 2.62 12.81 -13.03
N PRO A 166 3.68 12.18 -12.50
CA PRO A 166 3.70 11.66 -11.13
C PRO A 166 3.56 12.79 -10.10
N ILE A 167 3.20 12.42 -8.86
CA ILE A 167 3.10 13.37 -7.76
C ILE A 167 4.45 14.06 -7.55
N CYS A 168 4.41 15.39 -7.54
CA CYS A 168 5.52 16.25 -7.20
C CYS A 168 5.66 16.30 -5.66
N ILE A 169 6.87 16.09 -5.15
CA ILE A 169 7.18 16.05 -3.71
C ILE A 169 8.34 17.00 -3.39
N THR A 170 8.24 17.70 -2.26
CA THR A 170 9.27 18.62 -1.75
C THR A 170 9.88 18.17 -0.43
N ASP A 171 9.12 17.49 0.43
CA ASP A 171 9.61 16.96 1.71
C ASP A 171 8.99 15.60 2.01
N SER A 172 9.72 14.75 2.72
CA SER A 172 9.27 13.43 3.17
C SER A 172 9.76 13.15 4.58
N TYR A 173 10.46 12.05 4.85
CA TYR A 173 11.05 11.81 6.16
C TYR A 173 12.03 12.90 6.57
N ARG A 174 11.82 13.45 7.77
CA ARG A 174 12.68 14.47 8.38
C ARG A 174 13.30 13.94 9.66
N THR A 175 14.63 13.96 9.75
CA THR A 175 15.34 13.53 10.95
C THR A 175 15.09 14.49 12.12
N TYR A 176 15.28 14.01 13.35
CA TYR A 176 15.15 14.83 14.56
C TYR A 176 16.07 16.05 14.50
N ALA A 177 17.35 15.84 14.13
CA ALA A 177 18.30 16.93 13.95
C ALA A 177 17.85 17.93 12.87
N GLY A 178 17.25 17.44 11.77
CA GLY A 178 16.63 18.29 10.75
C GLY A 178 15.47 19.11 11.31
N GLN A 179 14.62 18.50 12.14
CA GLN A 179 13.50 19.16 12.80
C GLN A 179 13.97 20.22 13.81
N VAL A 180 15.01 19.95 14.60
CA VAL A 180 15.63 20.93 15.51
C VAL A 180 16.12 22.15 14.74
N ARG A 181 16.82 21.94 13.62
CA ARG A 181 17.29 23.05 12.77
C ARG A 181 16.13 23.86 12.22
N LEU A 182 15.09 23.20 11.69
CA LEU A 182 13.91 23.87 11.15
C LEU A 182 13.18 24.68 12.25
N TYR A 183 13.01 24.09 13.43
CA TYR A 183 12.37 24.75 14.57
C TYR A 183 13.18 25.96 15.04
N GLY A 184 14.51 25.88 15.09
CA GLY A 184 15.37 27.01 15.44
C GLY A 184 15.29 28.17 14.42
N GLN A 185 15.05 27.88 13.15
CA GLN A 185 14.91 28.90 12.09
C GLN A 185 13.50 29.48 12.01
N LYS A 186 12.48 28.66 12.24
CA LYS A 186 11.06 29.00 12.03
C LYS A 186 10.17 28.43 13.14
N PRO A 187 10.35 28.84 14.41
CA PRO A 187 9.68 28.20 15.55
C PRO A 187 8.16 28.32 15.51
N ALA A 188 7.63 29.41 14.93
CA ALA A 188 6.18 29.61 14.79
C ALA A 188 5.52 28.75 13.68
N LEU A 189 6.32 28.14 12.80
CA LEU A 189 5.83 27.43 11.61
C LEU A 189 6.26 25.95 11.59
N ALA A 190 7.02 25.50 12.59
CA ALA A 190 7.57 24.17 12.66
C ALA A 190 7.01 23.43 13.88
N ALA A 191 6.69 22.15 13.71
CA ALA A 191 6.40 21.28 14.84
C ALA A 191 7.58 21.24 15.82
N VAL A 192 7.28 21.09 17.12
CA VAL A 192 8.29 20.86 18.15
C VAL A 192 9.11 19.61 17.77
N PRO A 193 10.44 19.62 17.93
CA PRO A 193 11.26 18.45 17.66
C PRO A 193 10.75 17.20 18.39
N GLY A 194 10.60 16.10 17.65
CA GLY A 194 10.04 14.85 18.16
C GLY A 194 8.52 14.72 18.04
N THR A 195 7.81 15.72 17.49
CA THR A 195 6.34 15.67 17.32
C THR A 195 5.87 15.80 15.88
N SER A 196 6.79 15.86 14.91
CA SER A 196 6.45 16.06 13.48
C SER A 196 6.02 14.75 12.82
N ASN A 197 4.94 14.76 12.03
CA ASN A 197 4.55 13.58 11.23
C ASN A 197 5.60 13.19 10.18
N HIS A 198 6.43 14.13 9.73
CA HIS A 198 7.59 13.82 8.89
C HIS A 198 8.63 12.97 9.63
N GLY A 199 8.77 13.15 10.94
CA GLY A 199 9.65 12.33 11.77
C GLY A 199 9.15 10.89 11.97
N TRP A 200 7.91 10.60 11.61
CA TRP A 200 7.38 9.24 11.55
C TRP A 200 7.56 8.59 10.19
N GLY A 201 8.02 9.32 9.17
CA GLY A 201 8.06 8.79 7.80
C GLY A 201 6.66 8.50 7.23
N LEU A 202 5.65 9.26 7.68
CA LEU A 202 4.25 9.13 7.27
C LEU A 202 3.72 10.34 6.48
N ALA A 203 4.41 11.47 6.55
CA ALA A 203 3.99 12.71 5.90
C ALA A 203 4.85 13.03 4.69
N VAL A 204 4.24 13.71 3.74
CA VAL A 204 4.87 14.26 2.54
C VAL A 204 4.36 15.69 2.34
N ASP A 205 5.27 16.58 1.94
CA ASP A 205 4.91 17.90 1.42
C ASP A 205 4.92 17.81 -0.11
N LEU A 206 3.81 18.22 -0.73
CA LEU A 206 3.56 18.02 -2.16
C LEU A 206 3.66 19.35 -2.93
N CYS A 207 3.96 19.25 -4.23
CA CYS A 207 4.05 20.38 -5.15
C CYS A 207 3.26 20.15 -6.44
N GLY A 208 3.52 20.94 -7.49
CA GLY A 208 2.91 20.73 -8.82
C GLY A 208 1.43 21.10 -8.91
N GLY A 209 0.94 21.94 -8.00
CA GLY A 209 -0.45 22.39 -7.94
C GLY A 209 -1.24 21.76 -6.80
N ILE A 210 -0.78 20.63 -6.26
CA ILE A 210 -1.44 19.94 -5.12
C ILE A 210 -1.43 20.83 -3.86
N GLN A 211 -0.42 21.67 -3.67
CA GLN A 211 -0.31 22.57 -2.52
C GLN A 211 -1.24 23.79 -2.57
N ALA A 212 -1.93 24.02 -3.70
CA ALA A 212 -2.78 25.18 -3.92
C ALA A 212 -4.26 24.79 -3.99
N PHE A 213 -5.07 25.34 -3.09
CA PHE A 213 -6.52 25.09 -3.06
C PHE A 213 -7.19 25.47 -4.38
N GLY A 214 -8.20 24.69 -4.78
CA GLY A 214 -9.01 24.94 -5.97
C GLY A 214 -8.37 24.52 -7.30
N THR A 215 -7.13 24.01 -7.29
CA THR A 215 -6.55 23.42 -8.49
C THR A 215 -7.15 22.03 -8.77
N PRO A 216 -7.18 21.59 -10.05
CA PRO A 216 -7.56 20.21 -10.38
C PRO A 216 -6.72 19.16 -9.66
N GLN A 217 -5.43 19.44 -9.45
CA GLN A 217 -4.49 18.58 -8.74
C GLN A 217 -4.87 18.41 -7.27
N TYR A 218 -5.19 19.52 -6.59
CA TYR A 218 -5.66 19.51 -5.21
C TYR A 218 -7.00 18.76 -5.09
N ALA A 219 -7.95 19.03 -5.99
CA ALA A 219 -9.25 18.36 -5.98
C ALA A 219 -9.13 16.85 -6.19
N TRP A 220 -8.28 16.41 -7.11
CA TRP A 220 -7.99 14.99 -7.30
C TRP A 220 -7.39 14.38 -6.04
N MET A 221 -6.43 15.07 -5.39
CA MET A 221 -5.79 14.57 -4.18
C MET A 221 -6.80 14.35 -3.05
N VAL A 222 -7.67 15.34 -2.80
CA VAL A 222 -8.73 15.23 -1.78
C VAL A 222 -9.68 14.07 -2.07
N ALA A 223 -10.01 13.83 -3.34
CA ALA A 223 -10.93 12.76 -3.73
C ALA A 223 -10.33 11.35 -3.61
N ASN A 224 -8.99 11.20 -3.65
CA ASN A 224 -8.33 9.89 -3.78
C ASN A 224 -7.39 9.52 -2.62
N ALA A 225 -6.93 10.50 -1.82
CA ALA A 225 -5.99 10.26 -0.72
C ALA A 225 -6.62 9.54 0.50
N GLY A 226 -7.94 9.29 0.49
CA GLY A 226 -8.69 8.71 1.60
C GLY A 226 -9.23 7.28 1.41
N SER A 227 -8.80 6.53 0.38
CA SER A 227 -9.38 5.20 0.10
C SER A 227 -8.33 4.10 -0.09
N ASP A 228 -8.14 3.30 0.96
CA ASP A 228 -7.49 1.99 0.90
C ASP A 228 -8.51 0.89 0.54
N SER A 229 -8.26 0.13 -0.53
CA SER A 229 -8.43 -1.34 -0.55
C SER A 229 -8.13 -1.89 -1.95
N CYS A 230 -6.88 -2.30 -2.18
CA CYS A 230 -6.41 -3.30 -3.14
C CYS A 230 -7.28 -3.65 -4.38
N THR A 231 -7.77 -2.66 -5.10
CA THR A 231 -8.29 -2.76 -6.48
C THR A 231 -8.07 -1.42 -7.17
N PRO A 232 -7.65 -1.38 -8.45
CA PRO A 232 -7.92 -0.21 -9.26
C PRO A 232 -9.43 -0.14 -9.39
N ARG A 233 -10.08 0.80 -8.69
CA ARG A 233 -11.48 1.10 -8.96
C ARG A 233 -11.54 1.50 -10.42
N GLY A 234 -12.37 0.78 -11.17
CA GLY A 234 -12.38 0.78 -12.63
C GLY A 234 -12.40 2.17 -13.23
N LEU A 235 -11.70 2.27 -14.35
CA LEU A 235 -11.97 3.21 -15.44
C LEU A 235 -13.47 3.18 -15.77
N ILE A 236 -14.25 4.02 -15.12
CA ILE A 236 -15.50 4.51 -15.69
C ILE A 236 -15.08 5.75 -16.48
N PRO A 237 -15.09 5.73 -17.82
CA PRO A 237 -14.87 6.95 -18.58
C PRO A 237 -16.04 7.89 -18.30
N ALA A 238 -15.76 9.04 -17.66
CA ALA A 238 -16.71 10.13 -17.67
C ALA A 238 -16.93 10.57 -19.13
N PRO A 239 -18.18 10.78 -19.58
CA PRO A 239 -18.45 11.12 -20.96
C PRO A 239 -17.83 12.49 -21.29
N ALA A 240 -17.22 12.59 -22.47
CA ALA A 240 -16.67 13.82 -22.99
C ALA A 240 -17.76 14.92 -22.99
N ALA A 241 -17.53 15.99 -22.22
CA ALA A 241 -18.35 17.19 -22.33
C ALA A 241 -18.18 17.77 -23.73
N ARG A 242 -19.27 17.80 -24.51
CA ARG A 242 -19.36 18.52 -25.77
C ARG A 242 -19.06 20.00 -25.53
N SER A 243 -18.19 20.58 -26.36
CA SER A 243 -17.97 22.04 -26.43
C SER A 243 -19.28 22.80 -26.71
N PRO A 244 -19.49 24.00 -26.13
CA PRO A 244 -20.67 24.80 -26.41
C PRO A 244 -20.52 25.51 -27.76
N GLY A 245 -21.38 25.13 -28.72
CA GLY A 245 -21.66 25.91 -29.91
C GLY A 245 -22.61 27.06 -29.58
N THR A 246 -22.24 28.24 -30.07
CA THR A 246 -22.94 29.52 -30.12
C THR A 246 -24.45 29.46 -30.42
N GLY A 247 -25.26 30.28 -29.74
CA GLY A 247 -26.62 30.62 -30.23
C GLY A 247 -27.63 31.17 -29.21
N SER A 248 -27.51 32.46 -28.87
CA SER A 248 -28.57 33.47 -28.64
C SER A 248 -30.01 33.03 -28.25
N THR A 249 -30.54 33.46 -27.08
CA THR A 249 -31.51 34.59 -26.93
C THR A 249 -32.12 34.71 -25.51
N ARG A 250 -32.30 35.98 -25.11
CA ARG A 250 -32.96 36.67 -23.98
C ARG A 250 -34.03 35.97 -23.10
N ALA A 251 -33.97 36.27 -21.78
CA ALA A 251 -34.95 37.03 -20.95
C ALA A 251 -34.63 36.76 -19.44
N ALA A 252 -34.12 37.70 -18.64
CA ALA A 252 -34.79 38.79 -17.88
C ALA A 252 -35.47 38.33 -16.56
N GLU A 253 -35.05 38.98 -15.45
CA GLU A 253 -35.68 39.24 -14.12
C GLU A 253 -34.69 38.98 -12.94
N SER A 254 -33.94 39.99 -12.42
CA SER A 254 -34.21 40.87 -11.25
C SER A 254 -34.65 40.12 -9.98
N GLY A 255 -33.86 39.85 -8.92
CA GLY A 255 -33.07 40.69 -7.97
C GLY A 255 -33.51 40.30 -6.52
N PRO A 256 -32.99 40.84 -5.39
CA PRO A 256 -31.64 41.26 -5.01
C PRO A 256 -31.13 40.63 -3.66
N GLY A 257 -29.85 40.88 -3.31
CA GLY A 257 -29.49 41.29 -1.94
C GLY A 257 -28.61 40.38 -1.04
N ALA A 258 -27.34 40.77 -0.91
CA ALA A 258 -26.44 40.74 0.28
C ALA A 258 -26.12 39.40 0.99
N GLY A 259 -24.91 39.11 1.47
CA GLY A 259 -23.63 39.80 1.53
C GLY A 259 -22.70 39.10 2.55
N GLY A 260 -21.39 39.31 2.45
CA GLY A 260 -20.47 39.21 3.61
C GLY A 260 -19.65 37.92 3.81
N ARG A 261 -18.43 37.94 3.25
CA ARG A 261 -17.12 37.67 3.88
C ARG A 261 -17.01 36.72 5.08
N GLY A 262 -16.06 35.77 4.98
CA GLY A 262 -15.37 35.19 6.15
C GLY A 262 -14.58 33.92 5.81
N GLY A 263 -13.31 34.07 5.40
CA GLY A 263 -12.37 32.94 5.30
C GLY A 263 -11.73 32.62 6.65
N ILE A 264 -11.38 31.36 6.89
CA ILE A 264 -10.41 30.87 7.90
C ILE A 264 -9.85 29.54 7.37
N VAL A 265 -8.56 29.51 6.97
CA VAL A 265 -7.36 28.99 7.68
C VAL A 265 -7.37 27.47 7.90
N GLY A 266 -6.41 26.80 7.27
CA GLY A 266 -6.09 25.39 7.52
C GLY A 266 -5.20 25.21 8.75
N ALA A 267 -5.38 24.06 9.41
CA ALA A 267 -4.40 23.43 10.27
C ALA A 267 -4.82 21.96 10.45
N SER A 268 -4.00 21.04 9.92
CA SER A 268 -4.10 19.62 10.24
C SER A 268 -3.62 19.40 11.66
N SER A 269 -4.39 18.63 12.43
CA SER A 269 -3.98 18.01 13.70
C SER A 269 -3.66 16.53 13.46
#